data_AF-A0AAW8AQN5-F1
#
_entry.id   AF-A0AAW8AQN5-F1
#
_cell.length_a   1.000
_cell.length_b   1.000
_cell.length_c   1.000
_cell.angle_alpha   90.00
_cell.angle_beta   90.00
_cell.angle_gamma   90.00
#
_symmetry.space_group_name_H-M   'P 1'
#
loop_
_entity.id
_entity.type
_entity.pdbx_description
1 polymer ?
#
loop_
_entity_poly.entity_id
_entity_poly.type
_entity_poly.pdbx_seq_one_letter_code
_entity_poly.pdbx_strand_id
1 'polypeptide(L)'
;RAWLVTHGDAPVPGAEDLLRRLADGEPLAHLTGWQPFHGLMLNVTPATLIPRPDTETLVDWALELLAARPGAPLVVDLGTGSGAI
;
A
#
# COMPACT_ATOMS: atom_id res chain seq x y z
N ARG A 1 22.13 -4.61 -1.83
CA ARG A 1 21.70 -3.28 -2.31
C ARG A 1 22.73 -2.62 -3.25
N ALA A 2 24.03 -2.67 -2.97
CA ALA A 2 25.06 -2.03 -3.83
C ALA A 2 25.08 -2.48 -5.31
N TRP A 3 24.88 -3.79 -5.58
CA TRP A 3 24.89 -4.31 -6.96
C TRP A 3 23.78 -3.72 -7.85
N LEU A 4 22.56 -3.58 -7.30
CA LEU A 4 21.40 -3.02 -7.98
C LEU A 4 21.58 -1.52 -8.31
N VAL A 5 22.32 -0.81 -7.46
CA VAL A 5 22.66 0.61 -7.68
C VAL A 5 23.72 0.78 -8.79
N THR A 6 24.63 -0.19 -8.95
CA THR A 6 25.70 -0.12 -9.96
C THR A 6 25.37 -0.81 -11.28
N HIS A 7 24.25 -1.54 -11.36
CA HIS A 7 23.81 -2.28 -12.54
C HIS A 7 22.30 -2.09 -12.76
N GLY A 8 21.84 -0.84 -12.71
CA GLY A 8 20.41 -0.50 -12.84
C GLY A 8 19.80 -0.83 -14.21
N ASP A 9 20.66 -1.07 -15.20
CA ASP A 9 20.36 -1.44 -16.58
C ASP A 9 20.54 -2.94 -16.86
N ALA A 10 21.07 -3.72 -15.89
CA ALA A 10 21.20 -5.15 -16.07
C ALA A 10 19.81 -5.82 -16.08
N PRO A 11 19.54 -6.74 -17.02
CA PRO A 11 18.28 -7.46 -17.05
C PRO A 11 18.13 -8.32 -15.79
N VAL A 12 16.91 -8.37 -15.26
CA VAL A 12 16.53 -9.25 -14.15
C VAL A 12 15.90 -10.51 -14.75
N PRO A 13 16.58 -11.67 -14.73
CA PRO A 13 16.03 -12.90 -15.31
C PRO A 13 14.71 -13.29 -14.64
N GLY A 14 13.69 -13.61 -15.43
CA GLY A 14 12.37 -14.03 -14.93
C GLY A 14 11.43 -12.87 -14.57
N ALA A 15 11.82 -11.62 -14.82
CA ALA A 15 10.96 -10.45 -14.61
C ALA A 15 10.19 -10.01 -15.86
N GLU A 16 10.36 -10.69 -17.00
CA GLU A 16 9.86 -10.26 -18.31
C GLU A 16 8.34 -10.06 -18.31
N ASP A 17 7.58 -10.98 -17.70
CA ASP A 17 6.12 -10.86 -17.61
C ASP A 17 5.68 -9.70 -16.70
N LEU A 18 6.32 -9.55 -15.54
CA LEU A 18 6.03 -8.45 -14.61
C LEU A 18 6.35 -7.09 -15.23
N LEU A 19 7.46 -6.98 -15.96
CA LEU A 19 7.85 -5.77 -16.67
C LEU A 19 6.88 -5.43 -17.80
N ARG A 20 6.43 -6.45 -18.55
CA ARG A 20 5.40 -6.26 -19.59
C ARG A 20 4.09 -5.74 -18.97
N ARG A 21 3.61 -6.37 -17.90
CA ARG A 21 2.38 -5.94 -17.20
C ARG A 21 2.51 -4.54 -16.61
N LEU A 22 3.66 -4.19 -16.04
CA LEU A 22 3.94 -2.84 -15.56
C LEU A 22 3.94 -1.81 -16.72
N ALA A 23 4.54 -2.17 -17.86
CA ALA A 23 4.54 -1.33 -19.06
C ALA A 23 3.13 -1.14 -19.66
N ASP A 24 2.28 -2.16 -19.54
CA ASP A 24 0.86 -2.13 -19.92
C ASP A 24 -0.01 -1.30 -18.93
N GLY A 25 0.60 -0.74 -17.87
CA GLY A 25 -0.06 0.15 -16.91
C GLY A 25 -0.62 -0.54 -15.68
N GLU A 26 -0.32 -1.83 -15.45
CA GLU A 26 -0.71 -2.50 -14.21
C GLU A 26 0.04 -1.87 -13.02
N PRO A 27 -0.68 -1.45 -11.95
CA PRO A 27 -0.03 -0.85 -10.79
C PRO A 27 1.00 -1.76 -10.14
N LEU A 28 2.17 -1.21 -9.80
CA LEU A 28 3.26 -1.96 -9.16
C LEU A 28 2.80 -2.70 -7.89
N ALA A 29 1.93 -2.08 -7.08
CA ALA A 29 1.42 -2.69 -5.86
C ALA A 29 0.60 -3.97 -6.12
N HIS A 30 -0.08 -4.09 -7.27
CA HIS A 30 -0.77 -5.32 -7.66
C HIS A 30 0.20 -6.40 -8.15
N LEU A 31 1.29 -6.00 -8.79
CA LEU A 31 2.36 -6.93 -9.20
C LEU A 31 3.11 -7.50 -7.99
N THR A 32 3.38 -6.67 -6.99
CA THR A 32 4.04 -7.09 -5.74
C THR A 32 3.08 -7.72 -4.74
N GLY A 33 1.77 -7.42 -4.84
CA GLY A 33 0.72 -7.90 -3.96
C GLY A 33 0.63 -7.16 -2.61
N TRP A 34 1.43 -6.10 -2.41
CA TRP A 34 1.47 -5.35 -1.16
C TRP A 34 1.71 -3.85 -1.34
N GLN A 35 1.27 -3.08 -0.35
CA GLN A 35 1.45 -1.64 -0.25
C GLN A 35 1.75 -1.23 1.20
N PRO A 36 2.80 -0.44 1.47
CA PRO A 36 3.02 0.14 2.79
C PRO A 36 1.99 1.23 3.07
N PHE A 37 1.45 1.27 4.29
CA PHE A 37 0.52 2.29 4.75
C PHE A 37 0.58 2.41 6.28
N HIS A 38 0.78 3.62 6.79
CA HIS A 38 0.86 3.93 8.23
C HIS A 38 1.82 3.00 9.01
N GLY A 39 2.96 2.66 8.40
CA GLY A 39 3.97 1.75 8.98
C GLY A 39 3.62 0.25 8.89
N LEU A 40 2.46 -0.11 8.34
CA LEU A 40 2.02 -1.48 8.09
C LEU A 40 2.30 -1.90 6.64
N MET A 41 2.45 -3.19 6.41
CA MET A 41 2.52 -3.80 5.08
C MET A 41 1.18 -4.46 4.79
N LEU A 42 0.37 -3.87 3.91
CA LEU A 42 -0.97 -4.35 3.61
C LEU A 42 -0.97 -5.17 2.32
N ASN A 43 -1.71 -6.28 2.32
CA ASN A 43 -1.95 -7.03 1.09
C ASN A 43 -2.94 -6.26 0.21
N VAL A 44 -2.64 -6.16 -1.07
CA VAL A 44 -3.52 -5.51 -2.05
C VAL A 44 -3.75 -6.42 -3.24
N THR A 45 -4.94 -6.29 -3.83
CA THR A 45 -5.33 -7.03 -5.03
C THR A 45 -6.03 -6.07 -6.00
N PRO A 46 -6.19 -6.45 -7.27
CA PRO A 46 -7.00 -5.67 -8.22
C PRO A 46 -8.45 -5.43 -7.79
N ALA A 47 -8.96 -6.18 -6.80
CA ALA A 47 -10.31 -6.01 -6.27
C ALA A 47 -10.43 -4.89 -5.21
N THR A 48 -9.31 -4.29 -4.79
CA THR A 48 -9.25 -3.25 -3.74
C THR A 48 -8.57 -2.00 -4.27
N LEU A 49 -8.91 -0.82 -3.74
CA LEU A 49 -8.12 0.38 -3.98
C LEU A 49 -6.75 0.25 -3.30
N ILE A 50 -5.70 0.73 -3.96
CA ILE A 50 -4.35 0.78 -3.39
C ILE A 50 -4.30 1.92 -2.35
N PRO A 51 -3.92 1.64 -1.08
CA PRO A 51 -3.77 2.67 -0.06
C PRO A 51 -2.89 3.83 -0.51
N ARG A 52 -3.38 5.05 -0.32
CA ARG A 52 -2.74 6.29 -0.75
C ARG A 52 -2.11 7.00 0.45
N PRO A 53 -0.90 7.58 0.34
CA PRO A 53 -0.29 8.32 1.45
C PRO A 53 -1.19 9.42 2.03
N ASP A 54 -1.93 10.13 1.18
CA ASP A 54 -2.86 11.19 1.63
C ASP A 54 -3.96 10.67 2.58
N THR A 55 -4.31 9.37 2.50
CA THR A 55 -5.27 8.73 3.41
C THR A 55 -4.70 8.51 4.81
N GLU A 56 -3.37 8.56 5.00
CA GLU A 56 -2.76 8.48 6.34
C GLU A 56 -3.17 9.68 7.21
N THR A 57 -3.38 10.86 6.60
CA THR A 57 -3.88 12.04 7.31
C THR A 57 -5.26 11.81 7.94
N LEU A 58 -6.11 10.99 7.31
CA LEU A 58 -7.40 10.62 7.88
C LEU A 58 -7.25 9.74 9.12
N VAL A 59 -6.32 8.78 9.08
CA VAL A 59 -6.01 7.90 10.22
C VAL A 59 -5.47 8.72 11.38
N ASP A 60 -4.50 9.61 11.12
CA ASP A 60 -3.94 10.49 12.16
C ASP A 60 -5.03 11.33 12.84
N TRP A 61 -5.92 11.95 12.05
CA TRP A 61 -7.02 12.73 12.61
C TRP A 61 -8.02 11.87 13.40
N ALA A 62 -8.33 10.67 12.92
CA ALA A 62 -9.20 9.74 13.64
C ALA A 62 -8.60 9.34 14.99
N LEU A 63 -7.29 9.05 15.05
CA LEU A 63 -6.57 8.72 16.28
C LEU A 63 -6.58 9.87 17.28
N GLU A 64 -6.39 11.12 16.84
CA GLU A 64 -6.51 12.30 17.71
C GLU A 64 -7.91 12.41 18.34
N LEU A 65 -8.96 12.21 17.54
CA LEU A 65 -10.34 12.25 18.02
C LEU A 65 -10.66 11.12 19.00
N LEU A 66 -10.11 9.93 18.78
CA LEU A 66 -10.30 8.78 19.68
C LEU A 66 -9.52 8.96 20.98
N ALA A 67 -8.30 9.49 20.95
CA ALA A 67 -7.50 9.77 22.14
C ALA A 67 -8.16 10.79 23.07
N ALA A 68 -8.94 11.72 22.52
CA ALA A 68 -9.71 12.69 23.29
C ALA A 68 -10.99 12.11 23.93
N ARG A 69 -11.38 10.87 23.61
CA ARG A 69 -12.60 10.22 24.13
C ARG A 69 -12.26 9.22 25.24
N PRO A 70 -12.86 9.34 26.43
CA PRO A 70 -12.65 8.36 27.48
C PRO A 70 -13.29 7.01 27.12
N GLY A 71 -12.64 5.92 27.53
CA GLY A 71 -13.14 4.55 27.34
C GLY A 71 -12.68 3.89 26.05
N ALA A 72 -13.42 2.87 25.60
CA ALA A 72 -13.14 2.10 24.38
C ALA A 72 -14.22 2.38 23.33
N PRO A 73 -14.08 3.45 22.53
CA PRO A 73 -15.07 3.80 21.52
C PRO A 73 -15.19 2.70 20.46
N LEU A 74 -16.43 2.41 20.04
CA LEU A 74 -16.69 1.57 18.88
C LEU A 74 -16.51 2.39 17.60
N VAL A 75 -15.74 1.85 16.65
CA VAL A 75 -15.43 2.48 15.36
C VAL A 75 -15.88 1.56 14.23
N VAL A 76 -16.33 2.14 13.12
CA VAL A 76 -16.73 1.41 11.91
C VAL A 76 -16.07 2.07 10.71
N ASP A 77 -15.36 1.28 9.91
CA ASP A 77 -14.81 1.68 8.61
C ASP A 77 -15.73 1.17 7.48
N LEU A 78 -16.28 2.12 6.72
CA LEU A 78 -17.25 1.83 5.66
C LEU A 78 -16.55 1.77 4.32
N GLY A 79 -16.61 0.59 3.68
CA GLY A 79 -15.90 0.39 2.42
C GLY A 79 -14.40 0.19 2.60
N THR A 80 -14.02 -0.49 3.68
CA THR A 80 -12.64 -0.67 4.15
C THR A 80 -11.63 -1.16 3.10
N GLY A 81 -12.09 -1.79 2.02
CA GLY A 81 -11.25 -2.18 0.90
C GLY A 81 -10.12 -3.12 1.36
N SER A 82 -8.88 -2.63 1.31
CA SER A 82 -7.69 -3.37 1.78
C SER A 82 -7.56 -3.42 3.31
N GLY A 83 -8.44 -2.77 4.07
CA GLY A 83 -8.32 -2.65 5.52
C GLY A 83 -7.29 -1.60 5.96
N ALA A 84 -7.16 -0.51 5.19
CA ALA A 84 -6.11 0.48 5.42
C ALA A 84 -6.40 1.42 6.60
N ILE A 85 -7.67 1.74 6.84
CA ILE A 85 -8.14 2.66 7.89
C ILE A 85 -8.57 1.82 9.11
#